data_AF-A0A4R3JB91-F1
#
_entry.id   AF-A0A4R3JB91-F1
#
_cell.length_a   1.000
_cell.length_b   1.000
_cell.length_c   1.000
_cell.angle_alpha   90.00
_cell.angle_beta   90.00
_cell.angle_gamma   90.00
#
_symmetry.space_group_name_H-M   'P 1'
#
loop_
_entity.id
_entity.type
_entity.pdbx_description
1 polymer ?
#
loop_
_entity_poly.entity_id
_entity_poly.type
_entity_poly.pdbx_seq_one_letter_code
_entity_poly.pdbx_strand_id
1 'polypeptide(L)' 'MTMISSVREHMNRRIAYNRTLNELSALPLNSRLDLNIYEGDIRKIAHRAVYGK' A
#
# COMPACT_ATOMS: atom_id res chain seq x y z
N MET A 1 -21.08 -7.71 -14.98
CA MET A 1 -19.66 -7.38 -14.69
C MET A 1 -18.80 -8.02 -15.76
N THR A 2 -18.22 -7.23 -16.66
CA THR A 2 -17.40 -7.72 -17.77
C THR A 2 -15.97 -8.00 -17.27
N MET A 3 -15.32 -9.05 -17.77
CA MET A 3 -13.94 -9.41 -17.37
C MET A 3 -12.94 -8.25 -17.51
N ILE A 4 -13.15 -7.33 -18.46
CA ILE A 4 -12.30 -6.15 -18.65
C ILE A 4 -12.36 -5.21 -17.44
N SER A 5 -13.52 -5.08 -16.80
CA SER A 5 -13.74 -4.20 -15.66
C SER A 5 -13.01 -4.71 -14.41
N SER A 6 -13.01 -6.03 -14.18
CA SER A 6 -12.27 -6.61 -13.04
C SER A 6 -10.77 -6.48 -13.23
N VAL A 7 -10.24 -6.74 -14.43
CA VAL A 7 -8.80 -6.56 -14.73
C VAL A 7 -8.36 -5.13 -14.46
N ARG A 8 -9.13 -4.13 -14.92
CA ARG A 8 -8.84 -2.71 -14.65
C ARG A 8 -8.83 -2.41 -13.16
N GLU A 9 -9.79 -2.94 -12.41
CA GLU A 9 -9.86 -2.74 -10.96
C GLU A 9 -8.65 -3.35 -10.24
N HIS A 10 -8.26 -4.57 -10.60
CA HIS A 10 -7.07 -5.22 -10.06
C HIS A 10 -5.79 -4.42 -10.36
N MET A 11 -5.65 -3.89 -11.57
CA MET A 11 -4.53 -3.03 -11.95
C MET A 11 -4.50 -1.75 -11.12
N ASN A 12 -5.64 -1.08 -10.96
CA ASN A 12 -5.72 0.15 -10.17
C ASN A 12 -5.33 -0.09 -8.70
N ARG A 13 -5.80 -1.19 -8.10
CA ARG A 13 -5.38 -1.59 -6.75
C ARG A 13 -3.87 -1.87 -6.70
N ARG A 14 -3.29 -2.51 -7.71
CA ARG A 14 -1.84 -2.76 -7.74
C ARG A 14 -1.02 -1.48 -7.82
N ILE A 15 -1.46 -0.50 -8.61
CA ILE A 15 -0.83 0.82 -8.71
C ILE A 15 -0.91 1.54 -7.36
N ALA A 16 -2.09 1.56 -6.73
CA ALA A 16 -2.28 2.14 -5.40
C ALA A 16 -1.35 1.48 -4.36
N TYR A 17 -1.26 0.15 -4.34
CA TYR A 17 -0.39 -0.58 -3.42
C TYR A 17 1.09 -0.19 -3.58
N ASN A 18 1.59 -0.17 -4.82
CA ASN A 18 2.98 0.20 -5.07
C ASN A 18 3.27 1.66 -4.69
N ARG A 19 2.31 2.56 -4.95
CA ARG A 19 2.42 3.95 -4.55
C ARG A 19 2.50 4.10 -3.03
N THR A 20 1.55 3.50 -2.30
CA THR A 20 1.53 3.54 -0.83
C THR A 20 2.79 2.90 -0.24
N LEU A 21 3.26 1.78 -0.80
CA LEU A 21 4.49 1.14 -0.37
C LEU A 21 5.70 2.08 -0.52
N ASN A 22 5.81 2.77 -1.65
CA ASN A 22 6.91 3.71 -1.90
C ASN A 22 6.83 4.91 -0.96
N GLU A 23 5.65 5.49 -0.77
CA GLU A 23 5.44 6.61 0.15
C GLU A 23 5.82 6.22 1.59
N LEU A 24 5.35 5.07 2.08
CA LEU A 24 5.68 4.60 3.43
C LEU A 24 7.17 4.23 3.57
N SER A 25 7.79 3.67 2.53
CA SER A 25 9.22 3.34 2.52
C SER A 25 10.11 4.59 2.50
N ALA A 26 9.64 5.66 1.86
CA ALA A 26 10.34 6.93 1.76
C ALA A 26 10.13 7.83 2.98
N LEU A 27 9.26 7.45 3.94
CA LEU A 27 9.07 8.22 5.16
C LEU A 27 10.38 8.32 5.96
N PRO A 28 10.73 9.52 6.47
CA PRO A 28 11.85 9.67 7.39
C PRO A 28 11.70 8.77 8.61
N LEU A 29 12.83 8.26 9.11
CA LEU A 29 12.85 7.35 10.26
C LEU A 29 12.10 7.95 11.47
N ASN A 30 12.28 9.24 11.75
CA ASN A 30 11.60 9.92 12.85
C ASN A 30 10.06 9.87 12.71
N SER A 31 9.54 10.13 11.51
CA SER A 31 8.09 10.05 11.23
C SER A 31 7.58 8.61 11.34
N ARG A 32 8.38 7.63 10.91
CA ARG A 32 8.03 6.21 11.07
C ARG A 32 7.95 5.81 12.54
N LEU A 33 8.90 6.25 13.36
CA LEU A 33 8.90 5.97 14.80
C LEU A 33 7.71 6.63 15.50
N ASP A 34 7.40 7.88 15.15
CA ASP A 34 6.26 8.63 15.71
C ASP A 34 4.92 7.95 15.39
N LEU A 35 4.78 7.44 14.16
CA LEU A 35 3.60 6.69 13.72
C LEU A 35 3.61 5.22 14.15
N ASN A 36 4.63 4.78 14.89
CA ASN A 36 4.84 3.38 15.29
C ASN A 36 4.85 2.40 14.10
N ILE A 37 5.47 2.81 12.99
CA ILE A 37 5.61 2.05 11.75
C ILE A 37 7.00 1.40 11.68
N TYR A 38 7.04 0.08 11.88
CA TYR A 38 8.24 -0.73 11.69
C TYR A 38 8.48 -1.03 10.20
N GLU A 39 9.74 -1.16 9.79
CA GLU A 39 10.10 -1.42 8.38
C GLU A 39 9.47 -2.69 7.83
N GLY A 40 9.50 -3.75 8.64
CA GLY A 40 8.92 -5.04 8.29
C GLY A 40 7.42 -4.98 8.08
N ASP A 41 6.73 -4.01 8.70
CA ASP A 41 5.29 -3.86 8.61
C ASP A 41 4.82 -2.98 7.45
N ILE A 42 5.71 -2.21 6.81
CA ILE A 42 5.36 -1.29 5.72
C ILE A 42 4.56 -2.01 4.63
N ARG A 43 5.00 -3.19 4.20
CA ARG A 43 4.29 -4.00 3.19
C ARG A 43 2.91 -4.44 3.68
N LYS A 44 2.81 -4.82 4.94
CA LYS A 44 1.55 -5.26 5.56
C LYS A 44 0.57 -4.10 5.63
N ILE A 45 1.03 -2.94 6.10
CA ILE A 45 0.23 -1.71 6.20
C ILE A 45 -0.25 -1.27 4.82
N ALA A 46 0.63 -1.22 3.81
CA ALA A 46 0.26 -0.90 2.43
C ALA A 46 -0.78 -1.88 1.88
N HIS A 47 -0.63 -3.18 2.17
CA HIS A 47 -1.59 -4.19 1.76
C HIS A 47 -2.96 -3.98 2.43
N ARG A 48 -2.99 -3.73 3.75
CA ARG A 48 -4.23 -3.45 4.50
C ARG A 48 -4.94 -2.22 3.96
N ALA A 49 -4.21 -1.15 3.69
CA ALA A 49 -4.75 0.12 3.21
C ALA A 49 -5.46 0.00 1.85
N VAL A 50 -4.93 -0.85 0.95
CA VAL A 50 -5.46 -0.98 -0.42
C VAL A 50 -6.46 -2.12 -0.58
N TYR A 51 -6.24 -3.24 0.12
CA TYR A 51 -7.05 -4.45 -0.04
C TYR A 51 -8.00 -4.71 1.13
N GLY A 52 -7.88 -3.99 2.26
CA GLY A 52 -8.78 -4.09 3.41
C GLY A 52 -8.66 -5.38 4.22
N LYS A 53 -7.54 -6.13 4.10
CA LYS A 53 -7.26 -7.36 4.86
C LYS A 53 -6.26 -7.14 5.97
#